data_AF-A0A7S2F1M9-F1
#
_entry.id   AF-A0A7S2F1M9-F1
#
_cell.length_a   1.000
_cell.length_b   1.000
_cell.length_c   1.000
_cell.angle_alpha   90.00
_cell.angle_beta   90.00
_cell.angle_gamma   90.00
#
_symmetry.space_group_name_H-M   'P 1'
#
loop_
_entity.id
_entity.type
_entity.pdbx_description
1 polymer ?
#
loop_
_entity_poly.entity_id
_entity_poly.type
_entity_poly.pdbx_seq_one_letter_code
_entity_poly.pdbx_strand_id
1 'polypeptide(L)'
;ISARTKYEPQYPGEVSKWKIQAFLEVQRQLDSEIITNLISLGDSNFEMDAVHVMGKEFSQALIKTIKFRENPSPEELLKQLELVSQKFARIVENARNLKIGLERKWVGGPQQG
;
A
#
# COMPACT_ATOMS: atom_id res chain seq x y z
N ILE A 1 1.80 -4.32 18.82
CA ILE A 1 0.35 -4.00 18.93
C ILE A 1 -0.17 -3.83 17.50
N SER A 2 -1.29 -4.46 17.13
CA SER A 2 -1.83 -4.39 15.76
C SER A 2 -2.93 -3.34 15.64
N ALA A 3 -3.20 -2.86 14.41
CA ALA A 3 -4.32 -1.96 14.13
C ALA A 3 -5.66 -2.53 14.63
N ARG A 4 -5.89 -3.83 14.42
CA ARG A 4 -7.08 -4.55 14.91
C ARG A 4 -7.19 -4.47 16.43
N THR A 5 -6.12 -4.82 17.15
CA THR A 5 -6.10 -4.82 18.62
C THR A 5 -6.47 -3.45 19.18
N LYS A 6 -6.09 -2.37 18.49
CA LYS A 6 -6.33 -1.01 18.94
C LYS A 6 -7.72 -0.46 18.56
N TYR A 7 -8.20 -0.76 17.35
CA TYR A 7 -9.37 -0.09 16.78
C TYR A 7 -10.63 -0.97 16.66
N GLU A 8 -10.53 -2.29 16.83
CA GLU A 8 -11.71 -3.19 16.88
C GLU A 8 -12.74 -2.77 17.94
N PRO A 9 -12.37 -2.37 19.17
CA PRO A 9 -13.36 -1.95 20.17
C PRO A 9 -14.21 -0.75 19.74
N GLN A 10 -13.69 0.12 18.87
CA GLN A 10 -14.39 1.30 18.36
C GLN A 10 -15.10 1.04 17.02
N TYR A 11 -14.59 0.11 16.23
CA TYR A 11 -15.05 -0.18 14.87
C TYR A 11 -15.19 -1.69 14.63
N PRO A 12 -16.08 -2.40 15.33
CA PRO A 12 -16.13 -3.86 15.30
C PRO A 12 -16.39 -4.39 13.88
N GLY A 13 -15.58 -5.36 13.43
CA GLY A 13 -15.63 -5.93 12.08
C GLY A 13 -15.19 -5.02 10.93
N GLU A 14 -14.87 -3.74 11.17
CA GLU A 14 -14.55 -2.77 10.12
C GLU A 14 -13.04 -2.66 9.85
N VAL A 15 -12.48 -3.69 9.20
CA VAL A 15 -11.03 -3.79 8.90
C VAL A 15 -10.48 -2.53 8.22
N SER A 16 -11.23 -1.97 7.27
CA SER A 16 -10.87 -0.72 6.58
C SER A 16 -10.66 0.43 7.56
N LYS A 17 -11.57 0.62 8.52
CA LYS A 17 -11.44 1.67 9.53
C LYS A 17 -10.25 1.45 10.44
N TRP A 18 -9.91 0.21 10.80
CA TRP A 18 -8.72 -0.06 11.62
C TRP A 18 -7.45 0.39 10.92
N LYS A 19 -7.32 0.09 9.63
CA LYS A 19 -6.16 0.49 8.82
C LYS A 19 -6.12 2.01 8.64
N ILE A 20 -7.24 2.64 8.30
CA ILE A 20 -7.34 4.09 8.16
C ILE A 20 -6.92 4.80 9.46
N GLN A 21 -7.48 4.40 10.61
CA GLN A 21 -7.16 5.05 11.88
C GLN A 21 -5.71 4.83 12.29
N ALA A 22 -5.13 3.64 12.03
CA ALA A 22 -3.72 3.40 12.27
C ALA A 22 -2.81 4.30 11.39
N PHE A 23 -3.16 4.51 10.12
CA PHE A 23 -2.40 5.39 9.23
C PHE A 23 -2.53 6.87 9.64
N LEU A 24 -3.74 7.31 10.00
CA LEU A 24 -3.98 8.67 10.50
C LEU A 24 -3.26 8.93 11.83
N GLU A 25 -3.14 7.91 12.69
CA GLU A 25 -2.36 8.03 13.92
C GLU A 25 -0.87 8.29 13.64
N VAL A 26 -0.31 7.63 12.63
CA VAL A 26 1.07 7.88 12.19
C VAL A 26 1.18 9.28 11.58
N GLN A 27 0.20 9.69 10.75
CA GLN A 27 0.18 11.02 10.14
C GLN A 27 0.23 12.14 11.17
N ARG A 28 -0.50 12.03 12.29
CA ARG A 28 -0.50 13.04 13.36
C ARG A 28 0.86 13.25 14.03
N GLN A 29 1.83 12.37 13.79
CA GLN A 29 3.20 12.47 14.30
C GLN A 29 4.17 13.07 13.26
N LEU A 30 3.70 13.34 12.05
CA LEU A 30 4.49 13.88 10.93
C LEU A 30 4.14 15.34 10.67
N ASP A 31 5.08 16.09 10.12
CA ASP A 31 4.85 17.46 9.67
C ASP A 31 4.01 17.45 8.37
N SER A 32 2.79 18.00 8.45
CA SER A 32 1.85 18.05 7.34
C SER A 32 2.16 19.13 6.29
N GLU A 33 3.05 20.08 6.59
CA GLU A 33 3.37 21.19 5.69
C GLU A 33 4.46 20.85 4.67
N ILE A 34 5.25 19.81 4.93
CA ILE A 34 6.34 19.36 4.06
C ILE A 34 5.81 18.39 2.98
N ILE A 35 6.33 18.54 1.75
CA ILE A 35 6.05 17.58 0.66
C ILE A 35 6.45 16.17 1.11
N THR A 36 5.46 15.31 1.28
CA THR A 36 5.66 13.98 1.85
C THR A 36 5.52 12.88 0.79
N ASN A 37 6.50 11.98 0.73
CA ASN A 37 6.49 10.82 -0.18
C ASN A 37 5.96 9.60 0.57
N LEU A 38 4.67 9.31 0.41
CA LEU A 38 3.99 8.20 1.07
C LEU A 38 4.07 6.95 0.18
N ILE A 39 4.79 5.94 0.65
CA ILE A 39 4.96 4.67 -0.05
C ILE A 39 4.33 3.56 0.78
N SER A 40 3.21 3.01 0.30
CA SER A 40 2.51 1.90 0.95
C SER A 40 2.79 0.60 0.21
N LEU A 41 3.31 -0.40 0.93
CA LEU A 41 3.54 -1.76 0.47
C LEU A 41 2.64 -2.69 1.25
N GLY A 42 1.91 -3.55 0.56
CA GLY A 42 0.99 -4.46 1.22
C GLY A 42 0.25 -5.34 0.24
N ASP A 43 -0.33 -6.41 0.75
CA ASP A 43 -1.13 -7.33 -0.02
C ASP A 43 -2.62 -7.01 0.06
N SER A 44 -3.06 -5.98 0.81
CA SER A 44 -4.49 -5.67 0.94
C SER A 44 -4.87 -4.35 0.28
N ASN A 45 -6.07 -4.31 -0.34
CA ASN A 45 -6.65 -3.05 -0.81
C ASN A 45 -6.94 -2.08 0.34
N PHE A 46 -7.19 -2.57 1.56
CA PHE A 46 -7.39 -1.72 2.73
C PHE A 46 -6.17 -0.83 3.03
N GLU A 47 -4.96 -1.31 2.73
CA GLU A 47 -3.72 -0.54 2.93
C GLU A 47 -3.52 0.50 1.84
N MET A 48 -3.94 0.19 0.62
CA MET A 48 -3.91 1.12 -0.51
C MET A 48 -4.91 2.26 -0.28
N ASP A 49 -6.10 1.95 0.20
CA ASP A 49 -7.12 2.96 0.54
C ASP A 49 -6.68 3.80 1.75
N ALA A 50 -6.12 3.18 2.79
CA ALA A 50 -5.67 3.89 3.99
C ALA A 50 -4.58 4.92 3.70
N VAL A 51 -3.60 4.60 2.84
CA VAL A 51 -2.58 5.60 2.46
C VAL A 51 -3.16 6.75 1.64
N HIS A 52 -4.18 6.49 0.82
CA HIS A 52 -4.88 7.54 0.10
C HIS A 52 -5.67 8.46 1.02
N VAL A 53 -6.29 7.92 2.09
CA VAL A 53 -6.93 8.72 3.13
C VAL A 53 -5.89 9.54 3.88
N MET A 54 -4.80 8.93 4.33
CA MET A 54 -3.70 9.61 5.00
C MET A 54 -3.10 10.75 4.17
N GLY A 55 -2.90 10.53 2.87
CA GLY A 55 -2.31 11.53 1.98
C GLY A 55 -3.14 12.81 1.81
N LYS A 56 -4.44 12.78 2.10
CA LYS A 56 -5.31 13.96 2.06
C LYS A 56 -5.08 14.91 3.24
N GLU A 57 -4.44 14.44 4.31
CA GLU A 57 -4.14 15.23 5.50
C GLU A 57 -2.83 16.03 5.38
N PHE A 58 -2.10 15.87 4.27
CA PHE A 58 -0.89 16.63 3.96
C PHE A 58 -1.20 17.77 2.98
N SER A 59 -0.50 18.89 3.11
CA SER A 59 -0.60 20.01 2.15
C SER A 59 -0.25 19.56 0.73
N GLN A 60 0.77 18.70 0.63
CA GLN A 60 1.20 18.07 -0.60
C GLN A 60 1.80 16.69 -0.31
N ALA A 61 1.30 15.67 -1.00
CA ALA A 61 1.82 14.30 -0.89
C ALA A 61 1.96 13.63 -2.27
N LEU A 62 3.04 12.85 -2.42
CA LEU A 62 3.20 11.88 -3.50
C LEU A 62 2.81 10.51 -2.95
N ILE A 63 1.74 9.93 -3.46
CA ILE A 63 1.20 8.66 -2.99
C ILE A 63 1.60 7.55 -3.95
N LYS A 64 2.29 6.54 -3.43
CA LYS A 64 2.80 5.40 -4.19
C LYS A 64 2.35 4.11 -3.53
N THR A 65 1.58 3.32 -4.25
CA THR A 65 1.03 2.06 -3.76
C THR A 65 1.67 0.90 -4.51
N ILE A 66 2.17 -0.08 -3.78
CA ILE A 66 2.68 -1.34 -4.31
C ILE A 66 1.83 -2.47 -3.71
N LYS A 67 0.89 -2.96 -4.52
CA LYS A 67 -0.04 -4.04 -4.14
C LYS A 67 0.56 -5.38 -4.50
N PHE A 68 0.92 -6.15 -3.47
CA PHE A 68 1.32 -7.53 -3.61
C PHE A 68 0.11 -8.43 -3.86
N ARG A 69 0.38 -9.58 -4.45
CA ARG A 69 -0.58 -10.65 -4.59
C ARG A 69 -0.96 -11.17 -3.20
N GLU A 70 -2.26 -11.35 -2.99
CA GLU A 70 -2.81 -11.98 -1.79
C GLU A 70 -2.51 -13.49 -1.79
N ASN A 71 -2.18 -14.03 -0.62
CA ASN A 71 -1.84 -15.44 -0.41
C ASN A 71 -0.78 -15.99 -1.39
N PRO A 72 0.40 -15.35 -1.52
CA PRO A 72 1.46 -15.86 -2.39
C PRO A 72 2.11 -17.11 -1.79
N SER A 73 2.68 -17.97 -2.64
CA SER A 73 3.66 -18.94 -2.13
C SER A 73 4.92 -18.23 -1.63
N PRO A 74 5.76 -18.86 -0.78
CA PRO A 74 7.03 -18.27 -0.35
C PRO A 74 7.92 -17.83 -1.52
N GLU A 75 7.98 -18.63 -2.60
CA GLU A 75 8.73 -18.30 -3.81
C GLU A 75 8.14 -17.10 -4.57
N GLU A 76 6.81 -17.00 -4.63
CA GLU A 76 6.13 -15.87 -5.25
C GLU A 76 6.32 -14.58 -4.45
N LEU A 77 6.32 -14.67 -3.11
CA LEU A 77 6.62 -13.54 -2.25
C LEU A 77 8.07 -13.08 -2.43
N LEU A 78 9.03 -14.00 -2.47
CA LEU A 78 10.43 -13.69 -2.72
C LEU A 78 10.61 -12.93 -4.05
N LYS A 79 10.01 -13.43 -5.14
CA LYS A 79 10.06 -12.77 -6.45
C LYS A 79 9.46 -11.37 -6.44
N GLN A 80 8.35 -11.18 -5.71
CA GLN A 80 7.73 -9.86 -5.55
C GLN A 80 8.66 -8.89 -4.80
N LEU A 81 9.28 -9.33 -3.70
CA LEU A 81 10.22 -8.54 -2.93
C LEU A 81 11.48 -8.19 -3.73
N GLU A 82 12.03 -9.15 -4.48
CA GLU A 82 13.18 -8.93 -5.37
C GLU A 82 12.87 -7.88 -6.43
N LEU A 83 11.71 -7.98 -7.09
CA LEU A 83 11.29 -7.01 -8.10
C LEU A 83 11.14 -5.60 -7.52
N VAL A 84 10.53 -5.47 -6.34
CA VAL A 84 10.42 -4.17 -5.66
C VAL A 84 11.79 -3.64 -5.30
N SER A 85 12.65 -4.47 -4.70
CA SER A 85 14.02 -4.08 -4.30
C SER A 85 14.82 -3.54 -5.49
N GLN A 86 14.80 -4.26 -6.62
CA GLN A 86 15.48 -3.84 -7.86
C GLN A 86 14.96 -2.51 -8.43
N LYS A 87 13.72 -2.12 -8.14
CA LYS A 87 13.10 -0.89 -8.63
C LYS A 87 12.91 0.16 -7.56
N PHE A 88 13.33 -0.09 -6.32
CA PHE A 88 12.96 0.72 -5.16
C PHE A 88 13.42 2.17 -5.31
N ALA A 89 14.69 2.39 -5.70
CA ALA A 89 15.23 3.73 -5.96
C ALA A 89 14.36 4.51 -6.95
N ARG A 90 14.00 3.89 -8.09
CA ARG A 90 13.14 4.51 -9.11
C ARG A 90 11.74 4.83 -8.59
N ILE A 91 11.19 4.01 -7.69
CA ILE A 91 9.89 4.26 -7.06
C ILE A 91 9.99 5.47 -6.14
N VAL A 92 11.01 5.52 -5.28
CA VAL A 92 11.24 6.62 -4.34
C VAL A 92 11.44 7.94 -5.08
N GLU A 93 12.31 7.97 -6.08
CA GLU A 93 12.69 9.17 -6.84
C GLU A 93 11.61 9.67 -7.81
N ASN A 94 10.58 8.87 -8.10
CA ASN A 94 9.53 9.29 -9.01
C ASN A 94 8.75 10.48 -8.44
N ALA A 95 8.74 11.62 -9.15
CA ALA A 95 8.05 12.83 -8.73
C ALA A 95 6.52 12.81 -8.99
N ARG A 96 5.92 11.62 -9.16
CA ARG A 96 4.49 11.44 -9.40
C ARG A 96 3.92 10.32 -8.52
N ASN A 97 2.59 10.34 -8.40
CA ASN A 97 1.85 9.23 -7.82
C ASN A 97 2.07 7.96 -8.66
N LEU A 98 2.18 6.81 -8.00
CA LEU A 98 2.36 5.52 -8.66
C LEU A 98 1.37 4.50 -8.10
N LYS A 99 0.82 3.69 -9.01
CA LYS A 99 0.03 2.51 -8.66
C LYS A 99 0.61 1.29 -9.34
N ILE A 100 1.22 0.40 -8.54
CA ILE A 100 1.88 -0.82 -9.01
C ILE A 100 1.11 -2.00 -8.41
N GLY A 101 0.61 -2.90 -9.27
CA GLY A 101 0.04 -4.18 -8.88
C GLY A 101 0.91 -5.33 -9.38
N LEU A 102 1.28 -6.26 -8.49
CA LEU A 102 2.11 -7.43 -8.80
C LEU A 102 1.30 -8.72 -9.01
N GLU A 103 -0.02 -8.60 -9.05
CA GLU A 103 -0.91 -9.69 -9.40
C GLU A 103 -0.72 -10.16 -10.85
N ARG A 104 -0.86 -11.47 -11.08
CA ARG A 104 -0.77 -12.02 -12.44
C ARG A 104 -1.89 -11.43 -13.27
N LYS A 105 -1.56 -10.67 -14.31
CA LYS A 105 -2.51 -10.40 -15.40
C LYS A 105 -2.76 -11.72 -16.11
N TRP A 106 -4.02 -12.17 -16.17
CA TRP A 106 -4.42 -13.24 -17.07
C TRP A 106 -4.02 -12.84 -18.50
N VAL A 107 -3.04 -13.53 -19.07
CA VAL A 107 -2.79 -13.51 -20.51
C VAL A 107 -3.51 -14.74 -21.04
N GLY A 108 -4.53 -14.53 -21.87
CA GLY A 108 -5.45 -15.57 -22.34
C GLY A 108 -4.73 -16.84 -22.80
N GLY A 109 -5.35 -17.99 -22.52
CA GLY A 109 -4.85 -19.31 -22.90
C GLY A 109 -4.63 -19.48 -24.40
N PRO A 110 -3.99 -20.59 -24.82
CA PRO A 110 -3.56 -20.79 -26.20
C PRO A 110 -4.75 -20.72 -27.15
N GLN A 111 -4.66 -19.83 -28.15
CA GLN A 111 -5.45 -19.98 -29.37
C GLN A 111 -5.00 -21.27 -30.04
N GLN A 112 -5.85 -22.29 -29.96
CA GLN A 112 -5.76 -23.44 -30.85
C GLN A 112 -6.21 -22.95 -32.23
N GLY A 113 -5.26 -22.95 -33.17
CA GLY A 113 -5.49 -22.87 -34.61
C GLY A 113 -5.07 -24.18 -35.25
#